data_AF-A0A7S0Q851-F1
#
_entry.id   AF-A0A7S0Q851-F1
#
_cell.length_a   1.000
_cell.length_b   1.000
_cell.length_c   1.000
_cell.angle_alpha   90.00
_cell.angle_beta   90.00
_cell.angle_gamma   90.00
#
_symmetry.space_group_name_H-M   'P 1'
#
loop_
_entity.id
_entity.type
_entity.pdbx_description
1 polymer ?
#
loop_
_entity_poly.entity_id
_entity_poly.type
_entity_poly.pdbx_seq_one_letter_code
_entity_poly.pdbx_strand_id
1 'polypeptide(L)'
;PSAATFMVSSGRRSVLLLVLFAAVSVALSAQRTTLPIAPRGSITRALMTATTTSSKTSCTKSAAAMGKPFSDSELDSLLTSLRNLAGPTRGASEAGAPGIDWDGLRALYAECAHLSHKDWARTEHAATKLAGLVGSPEHADFRRIFERVLVGGGWGGAAGAAAARPAGCKPWIVLVTGLNGIRKTSATYQPWFKELLAQALGGSYAGDTSELPGGRDSFFRQLDFIIASVANEEFKELYGIDELGQYAARKDAIFARYRTVAEVLGALLLKAAQKERLNIIVETSGRDVGMYSYVDHFFGAGSGYRKLVVNFSINDIGFAERSVDVRMAKEMAEGGVALRGGGGGGGRAKLRRLLEVNAGGPYGSAGG
;
A
#
# COMPACT_ATOMS: atom_id res chain seq x y z
N PRO A 1 -45.97 -0.03 -26.28
CA PRO A 1 -47.42 0.21 -26.44
C PRO A 1 -48.19 -0.43 -25.26
N SER A 2 -48.65 0.26 -24.23
CA SER A 2 -49.33 1.55 -24.12
C SER A 2 -49.09 2.12 -22.72
N ALA A 3 -49.05 3.44 -22.63
CA ALA A 3 -48.82 4.24 -21.44
C ALA A 3 -50.03 4.30 -20.50
N ALA A 4 -49.78 4.59 -19.22
CA ALA A 4 -50.71 5.30 -18.36
C ALA A 4 -49.94 6.11 -17.30
N THR A 5 -50.01 7.42 -17.49
CA THR A 5 -49.48 8.52 -16.70
C THR A 5 -50.34 8.77 -15.46
N PHE A 6 -49.74 9.07 -14.31
CA PHE A 6 -50.44 9.75 -13.21
C PHE A 6 -49.66 11.01 -12.82
N MET A 7 -50.23 12.16 -13.19
CA MET A 7 -49.95 13.49 -12.64
C MET A 7 -50.99 13.79 -11.57
N VAL A 8 -50.56 14.26 -10.40
CA VAL A 8 -51.39 15.13 -9.54
C VAL A 8 -50.53 16.31 -9.13
N SER A 9 -51.02 17.50 -9.47
CA SER A 9 -50.45 18.81 -9.18
C SER A 9 -51.14 19.48 -8.00
N SER A 10 -50.43 20.49 -7.47
CA SER A 10 -50.92 21.75 -6.89
C SER A 10 -51.00 21.85 -5.36
N GLY A 11 -50.39 22.94 -4.86
CA GLY A 11 -50.45 23.34 -3.46
C GLY A 11 -49.42 24.40 -3.07
N ARG A 12 -49.43 25.57 -3.74
CA ARG A 12 -48.67 26.77 -3.35
C ARG A 12 -49.10 27.24 -1.95
N ARG A 13 -48.15 27.55 -1.06
CA ARG A 13 -48.27 28.66 -0.09
C ARG A 13 -46.92 29.36 0.09
N SER A 14 -46.87 30.57 -0.44
CA SER A 14 -45.89 31.60 -0.12
C SER A 14 -46.12 32.09 1.32
N VAL A 15 -45.07 32.20 2.12
CA VAL A 15 -44.99 33.23 3.17
C VAL A 15 -43.58 33.80 3.14
N LEU A 16 -43.52 35.02 2.63
CA LEU A 16 -42.44 35.98 2.75
C LEU A 16 -42.54 36.58 4.17
N LEU A 17 -41.49 36.53 4.98
CA LEU A 17 -41.37 37.46 6.11
C LEU A 17 -39.91 37.90 6.25
N LEU A 18 -39.69 39.17 5.95
CA LEU A 18 -38.44 39.90 6.08
C LEU A 18 -38.79 41.14 6.89
N VAL A 19 -38.35 41.22 8.15
CA VAL A 19 -38.16 42.49 8.88
C VAL A 19 -36.98 42.35 9.85
N LEU A 20 -36.15 43.39 9.80
CA LEU A 20 -34.87 43.64 10.45
C LEU A 20 -34.97 44.11 11.93
N PHE A 21 -33.77 44.15 12.55
CA PHE A 21 -33.30 44.99 13.68
C PHE A 21 -33.66 44.58 15.12
N ALA A 22 -32.65 44.30 15.95
CA ALA A 22 -31.95 45.33 16.72
C ALA A 22 -30.73 44.75 17.49
N ALA A 23 -29.81 45.64 17.81
CA ALA A 23 -28.48 45.42 18.36
C ALA A 23 -28.46 44.95 19.83
N VAL A 24 -27.43 44.17 20.18
CA VAL A 24 -26.81 44.24 21.51
C VAL A 24 -25.29 44.19 21.34
N SER A 25 -24.69 45.37 21.37
CA SER A 25 -23.27 45.56 21.68
C SER A 25 -23.21 46.11 23.10
N VAL A 26 -22.69 45.34 24.06
CA VAL A 26 -21.98 45.89 25.23
C VAL A 26 -20.75 45.03 25.51
N ALA A 27 -19.64 45.73 25.62
CA ALA A 27 -18.29 45.26 25.80
C ALA A 27 -18.02 44.64 27.18
N LEU A 28 -17.15 43.63 27.19
CA LEU A 28 -16.11 43.39 28.20
C LEU A 28 -14.85 42.98 27.40
N SER A 29 -14.04 43.95 27.00
CA SER A 29 -12.82 44.40 27.72
C SER A 29 -11.74 43.31 27.87
N ALA A 30 -10.76 43.42 26.96
CA ALA A 30 -9.33 43.21 27.20
C ALA A 30 -8.84 41.87 27.78
N GLN A 31 -8.67 40.89 26.89
CA GLN A 31 -7.44 40.08 26.88
C GLN A 31 -6.83 40.14 25.48
N ARG A 32 -5.91 41.10 25.28
CA ARG A 32 -4.93 41.05 24.19
C ARG A 32 -3.96 39.91 24.51
N THR A 33 -4.32 38.69 24.12
CA THR A 33 -3.31 37.68 23.81
C THR A 33 -2.59 38.17 22.56
N THR A 34 -1.39 38.71 22.76
CA THR A 34 -0.42 38.90 21.70
C THR A 34 -0.19 37.55 21.03
N LEU A 35 -0.84 37.33 19.88
CA LEU A 35 -0.41 36.28 18.96
C LEU A 35 1.05 36.58 18.63
N PRO A 36 1.98 35.63 18.85
CA PRO A 36 3.35 35.84 18.42
C PRO A 36 3.33 36.00 16.91
N ILE A 37 3.71 37.19 16.44
CA ILE A 37 4.01 37.44 15.03
C ILE A 37 5.15 36.48 14.69
N ALA A 38 4.85 35.41 13.97
CA ALA A 38 5.86 34.50 13.48
C ALA A 38 6.91 35.33 12.72
N PRO A 39 8.22 35.14 12.99
CA PRO A 39 9.25 35.93 12.35
C PRO A 39 9.10 35.81 10.83
N ARG A 40 9.26 36.91 10.07
CA ARG A 40 9.07 36.94 8.61
C ARG A 40 9.81 35.81 7.87
N GLY A 41 10.93 35.32 8.40
CA GLY A 41 11.66 34.16 7.86
C GLY A 41 10.92 32.81 7.96
N SER A 42 9.99 32.64 8.91
CA SER A 42 9.16 31.43 9.05
C SER A 42 8.12 31.30 7.95
N ILE A 43 7.56 32.42 7.49
CA ILE A 43 6.53 32.43 6.44
C ILE A 43 7.18 32.15 5.08
N THR A 44 8.32 32.76 4.78
CA THR A 44 9.05 32.53 3.52
C THR A 44 9.55 31.07 3.42
N ARG A 45 10.02 30.48 4.52
CA ARG A 45 10.46 29.07 4.54
C ARG A 45 9.29 28.09 4.37
N ALA A 46 8.14 28.36 5.00
CA ALA A 46 6.94 27.55 4.83
C ALA A 46 6.40 27.60 3.39
N LEU A 47 6.35 28.81 2.79
CA LEU A 47 5.94 29.00 1.39
C LEU A 47 6.88 28.30 0.41
N MET A 48 8.20 28.45 0.57
CA MET A 48 9.17 27.76 -0.30
C MET A 48 9.04 26.23 -0.20
N THR A 49 8.88 25.70 1.02
CA THR A 49 8.71 24.26 1.23
C THR A 49 7.43 23.74 0.58
N ALA A 50 6.30 24.46 0.73
CA ALA A 50 5.03 24.08 0.12
C ALA A 50 5.09 24.10 -1.42
N THR A 51 5.74 25.11 -2.03
CA THR A 51 5.90 25.20 -3.48
C THR A 51 6.80 24.07 -4.02
N THR A 52 7.90 23.74 -3.34
CA THR A 52 8.80 22.65 -3.72
C THR A 52 8.09 21.28 -3.65
N THR A 53 7.31 21.02 -2.61
CA THR A 53 6.56 19.76 -2.44
C THR A 53 5.48 19.58 -3.51
N SER A 54 4.74 20.64 -3.83
CA SER A 54 3.71 20.60 -4.89
C SER A 54 4.33 20.36 -6.27
N SER A 55 5.45 21.03 -6.59
CA SER A 55 6.20 20.83 -7.82
C SER A 55 6.78 19.42 -7.95
N LYS A 56 7.39 18.88 -6.87
CA LYS A 56 7.91 17.50 -6.86
C LYS A 56 6.77 16.48 -7.09
N THR A 57 5.62 16.70 -6.47
CA THR A 57 4.43 15.83 -6.60
C THR A 57 3.92 15.76 -8.04
N SER A 58 3.68 16.92 -8.66
CA SER A 58 3.19 16.97 -10.05
C SER A 58 4.21 16.38 -11.04
N CYS A 59 5.50 16.68 -10.86
CA CYS A 59 6.58 16.11 -11.68
C CYS A 59 6.65 14.58 -11.57
N THR A 60 6.61 14.06 -10.33
CA THR A 60 6.64 12.60 -10.06
C THR A 60 5.45 11.89 -10.72
N LYS A 61 4.24 12.44 -10.55
CA LYS A 61 3.02 11.87 -11.13
C LYS A 61 3.03 11.91 -12.65
N SER A 62 3.47 13.02 -13.24
CA SER A 62 3.59 13.18 -14.69
C SER A 62 4.63 12.21 -15.27
N ALA A 63 5.81 12.08 -14.65
CA ALA A 63 6.84 11.14 -15.07
C ALA A 63 6.34 9.69 -15.06
N ALA A 64 5.56 9.29 -14.05
CA ALA A 64 4.92 7.98 -14.00
C ALA A 64 3.90 7.79 -15.14
N ALA A 65 3.03 8.78 -15.38
CA ALA A 65 2.02 8.72 -16.45
C ALA A 65 2.64 8.61 -17.86
N MET A 66 3.79 9.27 -18.08
CA MET A 66 4.50 9.24 -19.36
C MET A 66 5.44 8.02 -19.51
N GLY A 67 5.55 7.16 -18.50
CA GLY A 67 6.54 6.07 -18.50
C GLY A 67 7.97 6.57 -18.67
N LYS A 68 8.30 7.75 -18.11
CA LYS A 68 9.64 8.34 -18.24
C LYS A 68 10.66 7.49 -17.48
N PRO A 69 11.84 7.15 -18.05
CA PRO A 69 12.92 6.49 -17.32
C PRO A 69 13.23 7.16 -15.97
N PHE A 70 13.67 6.37 -14.99
CA PHE A 70 14.13 6.91 -13.71
C PHE A 70 15.39 7.74 -13.96
N SER A 71 15.42 8.93 -13.38
CA SER A 71 16.63 9.76 -13.34
C SER A 71 17.68 9.15 -12.40
N ASP A 72 18.93 9.58 -12.53
CA ASP A 72 20.00 9.15 -11.61
C ASP A 72 19.65 9.41 -10.15
N SER A 73 19.05 10.56 -9.85
CA SER A 73 18.60 10.90 -8.50
C SER A 73 17.51 9.97 -7.96
N GLU A 74 16.60 9.50 -8.82
CA GLU A 74 15.55 8.56 -8.42
C GLU A 74 16.14 7.16 -8.18
N LEU A 75 17.09 6.73 -9.02
CA LEU A 75 17.82 5.48 -8.82
C LEU A 75 18.66 5.52 -7.54
N ASP A 76 19.33 6.64 -7.26
CA ASP A 76 20.10 6.84 -6.03
C ASP A 76 19.20 6.79 -4.79
N SER A 77 18.03 7.45 -4.83
CA SER A 77 17.02 7.43 -3.77
C SER A 77 16.50 6.01 -3.50
N LEU A 78 16.18 5.26 -4.57
CA LEU A 78 15.75 3.86 -4.48
C LEU A 78 16.83 2.97 -3.87
N LEU A 79 18.07 3.02 -4.38
CA LEU A 79 19.16 2.19 -3.84
C LEU A 79 19.53 2.58 -2.41
N THR A 80 19.48 3.87 -2.08
CA THR A 80 19.64 4.34 -0.70
C THR A 80 18.56 3.75 0.20
N SER A 81 17.30 3.73 -0.25
CA SER A 81 16.19 3.09 0.47
C SER A 81 16.51 1.61 0.78
N LEU A 82 17.01 0.85 -0.18
CA LEU A 82 17.40 -0.55 0.04
C LEU A 82 18.61 -0.71 0.96
N ARG A 83 19.65 0.11 0.79
CA ARG A 83 20.87 0.09 1.62
C ARG A 83 20.58 0.41 3.08
N ASN A 84 19.68 1.35 3.33
CA ASN A 84 19.22 1.68 4.68
C ASN A 84 18.66 0.45 5.43
N LEU A 85 18.00 -0.46 4.71
CA LEU A 85 17.38 -1.67 5.25
C LEU A 85 18.37 -2.84 5.34
N ALA A 86 19.31 -2.91 4.39
CA ALA A 86 20.40 -3.89 4.41
C ALA A 86 21.30 -3.73 5.64
N GLY A 87 21.40 -2.50 6.18
CA GLY A 87 22.27 -2.17 7.29
C GLY A 87 23.75 -2.10 6.88
N PRO A 88 24.68 -2.00 7.84
CA PRO A 88 26.10 -2.01 7.53
C PRO A 88 26.45 -3.31 6.80
N THR A 89 27.14 -3.18 5.67
CA THR A 89 27.61 -4.30 4.86
C THR A 89 28.43 -5.21 5.76
N ARG A 90 28.05 -6.50 5.86
CA ARG A 90 28.92 -7.47 6.51
C ARG A 90 30.25 -7.44 5.76
N GLY A 91 31.36 -7.19 6.45
CA GLY A 91 32.68 -7.43 5.88
C GLY A 91 32.72 -8.85 5.32
N ALA A 92 33.49 -9.08 4.25
CA ALA A 92 33.55 -10.29 3.41
C ALA A 92 33.85 -11.64 4.11
N SER A 93 33.66 -11.73 5.43
CA SER A 93 34.04 -12.84 6.32
C SER A 93 32.93 -13.86 6.63
N GLU A 94 31.67 -13.64 6.25
CA GLU A 94 30.66 -14.71 6.32
C GLU A 94 30.66 -15.49 5.01
N ALA A 95 31.56 -16.48 4.96
CA ALA A 95 31.82 -17.31 3.80
C ALA A 95 30.56 -18.03 3.29
N GLY A 96 30.15 -17.73 2.06
CA GLY A 96 29.29 -18.62 1.26
C GLY A 96 28.04 -18.01 0.64
N ALA A 97 27.58 -16.83 1.07
CA ALA A 97 26.45 -16.16 0.43
C ALA A 97 26.96 -15.04 -0.50
N PRO A 98 26.57 -15.01 -1.80
CA PRO A 98 26.87 -13.87 -2.65
C PRO A 98 26.21 -12.63 -2.04
N GLY A 99 26.99 -11.57 -1.84
CA GLY A 99 26.48 -10.29 -1.36
C GLY A 99 25.52 -9.66 -2.37
N ILE A 100 24.82 -8.61 -1.95
CA ILE A 100 23.90 -7.87 -2.82
C ILE A 100 24.69 -7.14 -3.93
N ASP A 101 24.32 -7.40 -5.19
CA ASP A 101 24.88 -6.70 -6.34
C ASP A 101 24.16 -5.36 -6.56
N TRP A 102 24.72 -4.30 -5.96
CA TRP A 102 24.15 -2.96 -6.03
C TRP A 102 24.19 -2.31 -7.41
N ASP A 103 25.22 -2.62 -8.19
CA ASP A 103 25.39 -2.06 -9.54
C ASP A 103 24.43 -2.74 -10.51
N GLY A 104 24.28 -4.05 -10.40
CA GLY A 104 23.26 -4.81 -11.11
C GLY A 104 21.84 -4.38 -10.73
N LEU A 105 21.57 -4.07 -9.45
CA LEU A 105 20.29 -3.49 -9.03
C LEU A 105 20.03 -2.12 -9.68
N ARG A 106 21.05 -1.24 -9.74
CA ARG A 106 20.93 0.04 -10.44
C ARG A 106 20.56 -0.17 -11.90
N ALA A 107 21.30 -1.03 -12.59
CA ALA A 107 21.11 -1.31 -14.00
C ALA A 107 19.71 -1.89 -14.27
N LEU A 108 19.27 -2.85 -13.46
CA LEU A 108 17.93 -3.44 -13.58
C LEU A 108 16.84 -2.39 -13.43
N TYR A 109 16.90 -1.52 -12.42
CA TYR A 109 15.84 -0.53 -12.22
C TYR A 109 15.89 0.61 -13.25
N ALA A 110 17.07 0.99 -13.74
CA ALA A 110 17.18 1.89 -14.88
C ALA A 110 16.48 1.31 -16.13
N GLU A 111 16.67 0.00 -16.38
CA GLU A 111 16.05 -0.73 -17.49
C GLU A 111 14.52 -0.79 -17.34
N CYS A 112 13.99 -1.13 -16.16
CA CYS A 112 12.59 -1.57 -16.06
C CYS A 112 11.64 -0.71 -15.23
N ALA A 113 12.11 0.17 -14.34
CA ALA A 113 11.25 0.80 -13.32
C ALA A 113 10.18 1.74 -13.90
N HIS A 114 10.38 2.25 -15.11
CA HIS A 114 9.48 3.17 -15.80
C HIS A 114 8.45 2.48 -16.70
N LEU A 115 8.61 1.18 -16.93
CA LEU A 115 7.78 0.41 -17.85
C LEU A 115 6.42 0.10 -17.24
N SER A 116 5.45 -0.28 -18.08
CA SER A 116 4.13 -0.67 -17.60
C SER A 116 4.20 -1.90 -16.70
N HIS A 117 3.69 -1.77 -15.48
CA HIS A 117 3.53 -2.90 -14.54
C HIS A 117 2.50 -3.94 -15.00
N LYS A 118 1.77 -3.66 -16.08
CA LYS A 118 0.80 -4.60 -16.68
C LYS A 118 1.44 -5.52 -17.73
N ASP A 119 2.70 -5.29 -18.11
CA ASP A 119 3.49 -6.26 -18.89
C ASP A 119 4.07 -7.30 -17.92
N TRP A 120 3.26 -8.31 -17.59
CA TRP A 120 3.61 -9.31 -16.57
C TRP A 120 4.75 -10.22 -17.00
N ALA A 121 4.86 -10.56 -18.28
CA ALA A 121 5.97 -11.34 -18.80
C ALA A 121 7.29 -10.61 -18.58
N ARG A 122 7.34 -9.31 -18.90
CA ARG A 122 8.52 -8.48 -18.63
C ARG A 122 8.78 -8.31 -17.13
N THR A 123 7.73 -8.11 -16.35
CA THR A 123 7.83 -7.97 -14.88
C THR A 123 8.40 -9.24 -14.25
N GLU A 124 7.99 -10.42 -14.72
CA GLU A 124 8.48 -11.72 -14.29
C GLU A 124 9.94 -11.96 -14.71
N HIS A 125 10.31 -11.56 -15.92
CA HIS A 125 11.71 -11.60 -16.37
C HIS A 125 12.61 -10.73 -15.49
N ALA A 126 12.18 -9.49 -15.23
CA ALA A 126 12.89 -8.59 -14.32
C ALA A 126 12.94 -9.15 -12.88
N ALA A 127 11.91 -9.86 -12.43
CA ALA A 127 11.89 -10.50 -11.11
C ALA A 127 12.91 -11.64 -11.00
N THR A 128 13.13 -12.36 -12.09
CA THR A 128 14.17 -13.40 -12.18
C THR A 128 15.56 -12.78 -12.10
N LYS A 129 15.81 -11.69 -12.82
CA LYS A 129 17.05 -10.89 -12.68
C LYS A 129 17.21 -10.39 -11.25
N LEU A 130 16.17 -9.80 -10.66
CA LEU A 130 16.19 -9.31 -9.28
C LEU A 130 16.59 -10.41 -8.29
N ALA A 131 16.03 -11.61 -8.42
CA ALA A 131 16.36 -12.73 -7.55
C ALA A 131 17.86 -13.11 -7.60
N GLY A 132 18.51 -12.98 -8.75
CA GLY A 132 19.95 -13.18 -8.89
C GLY A 132 20.80 -12.09 -8.22
N LEU A 133 20.25 -10.88 -8.05
CA LEU A 133 20.97 -9.71 -7.53
C LEU A 133 20.83 -9.52 -6.01
N VAL A 134 19.65 -9.82 -5.47
CA VAL A 134 19.34 -9.62 -4.03
C VAL A 134 18.98 -10.92 -3.31
N GLY A 135 18.90 -12.04 -4.04
CA GLY A 135 18.48 -13.33 -3.51
C GLY A 135 16.95 -13.48 -3.42
N SER A 136 16.53 -14.33 -2.49
CA SER A 136 15.14 -14.74 -2.28
C SER A 136 14.81 -14.76 -0.78
N PRO A 137 13.55 -15.01 -0.35
CA PRO A 137 13.19 -15.17 1.06
C PRO A 137 14.01 -16.21 1.85
N GLU A 138 14.74 -17.10 1.19
CA GLU A 138 15.66 -18.06 1.82
C GLU A 138 16.95 -17.37 2.32
N HIS A 139 17.31 -16.22 1.74
CA HIS A 139 18.57 -15.51 1.98
C HIS A 139 18.45 -14.49 3.11
N ALA A 140 19.46 -14.42 3.98
CA ALA A 140 19.45 -13.56 5.16
C ALA A 140 19.38 -12.06 4.81
N ASP A 141 20.10 -11.63 3.77
CA ASP A 141 20.12 -10.23 3.34
C ASP A 141 18.77 -9.80 2.76
N PHE A 142 18.15 -10.66 1.93
CA PHE A 142 16.79 -10.44 1.43
C PHE A 142 15.80 -10.31 2.58
N ARG A 143 15.83 -11.25 3.55
CA ARG A 143 14.96 -11.22 4.73
C ARG A 143 15.14 -9.95 5.55
N ARG A 144 16.37 -9.44 5.61
CA ARG A 144 16.70 -8.21 6.33
C ARG A 144 16.11 -6.98 5.64
N ILE A 145 16.31 -6.87 4.33
CA ILE A 145 15.81 -5.73 3.54
C ILE A 145 14.28 -5.72 3.55
N PHE A 146 13.67 -6.88 3.33
CA PHE A 146 12.23 -7.02 3.14
C PHE A 146 11.51 -7.55 4.38
N GLU A 147 12.08 -7.33 5.57
CA GLU A 147 11.52 -7.78 6.86
C GLU A 147 10.05 -7.34 7.02
N ARG A 148 9.74 -6.06 6.74
CA ARG A 148 8.37 -5.54 6.79
C ARG A 148 7.42 -6.27 5.84
N VAL A 149 7.89 -6.58 4.63
CA VAL A 149 7.08 -7.27 3.61
C VAL A 149 6.80 -8.72 4.02
N LEU A 150 7.82 -9.44 4.50
CA LEU A 150 7.70 -10.84 4.88
C LEU A 150 6.92 -11.02 6.18
N VAL A 151 7.23 -10.24 7.21
CA VAL A 151 6.56 -10.31 8.52
C VAL A 151 5.15 -9.74 8.42
N GLY A 152 5.00 -8.53 7.85
CA GLY A 152 3.70 -7.89 7.68
C GLY A 152 2.79 -8.66 6.72
N GLY A 153 3.37 -9.33 5.71
CA GLY A 153 2.64 -10.21 4.81
C GLY A 153 2.36 -11.60 5.38
N GLY A 154 2.84 -11.96 6.57
CA GLY A 154 2.54 -13.27 7.19
C GLY A 154 3.29 -14.46 6.58
N TRP A 155 4.46 -14.25 5.96
CA TRP A 155 5.25 -15.31 5.31
C TRP A 155 5.49 -16.52 6.23
N GLY A 156 5.89 -16.26 7.49
CA GLY A 156 6.19 -17.33 8.45
C GLY A 156 4.98 -18.22 8.77
N GLY A 157 3.80 -17.62 8.95
CA GLY A 157 2.55 -18.36 9.17
C GLY A 157 2.15 -19.17 7.93
N ALA A 158 2.33 -18.59 6.74
CA ALA A 158 2.07 -19.29 5.48
C ALA A 158 3.02 -20.47 5.27
N ALA A 159 4.31 -20.31 5.57
CA ALA A 159 5.32 -21.37 5.48
C ALA A 159 5.03 -22.51 6.48
N GLY A 160 4.64 -22.17 7.71
CA GLY A 160 4.21 -23.17 8.70
C GLY A 160 2.99 -23.97 8.24
N ALA A 161 1.98 -23.28 7.68
CA ALA A 161 0.81 -23.93 7.10
C ALA A 161 1.15 -24.79 5.88
N ALA A 162 2.11 -24.35 5.06
CA ALA A 162 2.56 -25.12 3.91
C ALA A 162 3.28 -26.42 4.32
N ALA A 163 4.12 -26.36 5.34
CA ALA A 163 4.81 -27.53 5.91
C ALA A 163 3.85 -28.52 6.57
N ALA A 164 2.78 -28.04 7.20
CA ALA A 164 1.75 -28.87 7.83
C ALA A 164 0.71 -29.43 6.84
N ARG A 165 0.76 -29.02 5.57
CA ARG A 165 -0.27 -29.41 4.58
C ARG A 165 -0.15 -30.89 4.22
N PRO A 166 -1.26 -31.66 4.26
CA PRO A 166 -1.24 -33.07 3.83
C PRO A 166 -0.74 -33.26 2.40
N ALA A 167 -0.11 -34.41 2.15
CA ALA A 167 0.30 -34.81 0.81
C ALA A 167 -0.92 -34.85 -0.14
N GLY A 168 -0.77 -34.35 -1.36
CA GLY A 168 -1.86 -34.26 -2.33
C GLY A 168 -2.80 -33.05 -2.18
N CYS A 169 -2.84 -32.40 -1.01
CA CYS A 169 -3.64 -31.18 -0.85
C CYS A 169 -2.98 -29.99 -1.56
N LYS A 170 -3.76 -29.25 -2.35
CA LYS A 170 -3.29 -28.10 -3.13
C LYS A 170 -3.32 -26.81 -2.30
N PRO A 171 -2.31 -25.93 -2.41
CA PRO A 171 -2.36 -24.59 -1.82
C PRO A 171 -3.40 -23.70 -2.53
N TRP A 172 -3.75 -22.58 -1.89
CA TRP A 172 -4.71 -21.61 -2.43
C TRP A 172 -4.03 -20.34 -2.93
N ILE A 173 -4.55 -19.81 -4.03
CA ILE A 173 -4.34 -18.42 -4.46
C ILE A 173 -5.69 -17.72 -4.38
N VAL A 174 -5.78 -16.70 -3.54
CA VAL A 174 -7.01 -15.95 -3.29
C VAL A 174 -6.84 -14.54 -3.82
N LEU A 175 -7.74 -14.15 -4.71
CA LEU A 175 -7.91 -12.77 -5.11
C LEU A 175 -8.97 -12.11 -4.22
N VAL A 176 -8.56 -11.17 -3.38
CA VAL A 176 -9.47 -10.39 -2.53
C VAL A 176 -9.75 -9.06 -3.22
N THR A 177 -11.02 -8.82 -3.57
CA THR A 177 -11.48 -7.62 -4.26
C THR A 177 -12.47 -6.84 -3.42
N GLY A 178 -12.69 -5.57 -3.77
CA GLY A 178 -13.73 -4.76 -3.16
C GLY A 178 -13.25 -3.34 -2.86
N LEU A 179 -14.22 -2.51 -2.48
CA LEU A 179 -13.97 -1.09 -2.23
C LEU A 179 -12.83 -0.89 -1.22
N ASN A 180 -12.15 0.21 -1.45
CA ASN A 180 -11.11 0.74 -0.62
C ASN A 180 -11.72 1.27 0.71
N GLY A 181 -11.09 0.98 1.86
CA GLY A 181 -11.59 1.44 3.18
C GLY A 181 -12.45 0.45 3.97
N ILE A 182 -12.84 -0.68 3.39
CA ILE A 182 -13.75 -1.67 4.01
C ILE A 182 -13.04 -2.78 4.82
N ARG A 183 -11.76 -2.58 5.14
CA ARG A 183 -10.96 -3.48 6.01
C ARG A 183 -10.82 -4.93 5.51
N LYS A 184 -10.75 -5.12 4.18
CA LYS A 184 -10.59 -6.43 3.51
C LYS A 184 -9.52 -7.31 4.16
N THR A 185 -8.26 -6.86 4.21
CA THR A 185 -7.18 -7.59 4.88
C THR A 185 -7.57 -7.97 6.31
N SER A 186 -8.00 -7.04 7.18
CA SER A 186 -8.33 -7.34 8.57
C SER A 186 -9.47 -8.35 8.75
N ALA A 187 -10.44 -8.37 7.84
CA ALA A 187 -11.54 -9.32 7.87
C ALA A 187 -11.06 -10.77 7.65
N THR A 188 -10.06 -10.97 6.79
CA THR A 188 -9.48 -12.32 6.55
C THR A 188 -8.79 -12.92 7.78
N TYR A 189 -8.40 -12.11 8.76
CA TYR A 189 -7.76 -12.54 10.00
C TYR A 189 -8.78 -12.89 11.10
N GLN A 190 -10.07 -12.66 10.89
CA GLN A 190 -11.09 -12.92 11.89
C GLN A 190 -11.34 -14.43 12.05
N PRO A 191 -11.62 -14.91 13.28
CA PRO A 191 -11.85 -16.34 13.52
C PRO A 191 -12.98 -16.94 12.66
N TRP A 192 -14.03 -16.16 12.41
CA TRP A 192 -15.19 -16.58 11.61
C TRP A 192 -14.93 -16.61 10.10
N PHE A 193 -13.81 -16.10 9.60
CA PHE A 193 -13.61 -15.90 8.17
C PHE A 193 -13.64 -17.19 7.36
N LYS A 194 -12.96 -18.25 7.84
CA LYS A 194 -12.93 -19.54 7.15
C LYS A 194 -14.29 -20.22 7.14
N GLU A 195 -15.05 -20.11 8.22
CA GLU A 195 -16.41 -20.64 8.32
C GLU A 195 -17.35 -19.93 7.34
N LEU A 196 -17.28 -18.59 7.26
CA LEU A 196 -18.02 -17.81 6.28
C LEU A 196 -17.64 -18.23 4.84
N LEU A 197 -16.36 -18.45 4.59
CA LEU A 197 -15.88 -18.88 3.28
C LEU A 197 -16.40 -20.28 2.92
N ALA A 198 -16.40 -21.22 3.87
CA ALA A 198 -16.97 -22.55 3.67
C ALA A 198 -18.47 -22.48 3.33
N GLN A 199 -19.23 -21.66 4.06
CA GLN A 199 -20.66 -21.43 3.79
C GLN A 199 -20.88 -20.83 2.39
N ALA A 200 -20.06 -19.83 2.00
CA ALA A 200 -20.16 -19.18 0.70
C ALA A 200 -19.81 -20.12 -0.46
N LEU A 201 -18.87 -21.05 -0.25
CA LEU A 201 -18.52 -22.08 -1.23
C LEU A 201 -19.59 -23.18 -1.30
N GLY A 202 -20.38 -23.37 -0.25
CA GLY A 202 -21.46 -24.36 -0.19
C GLY A 202 -20.98 -25.74 -0.61
N GLY A 203 -21.75 -26.43 -1.45
CA GLY A 203 -21.39 -27.75 -1.96
C GLY A 203 -20.22 -27.77 -2.96
N SER A 204 -19.70 -26.62 -3.41
CA SER A 204 -18.57 -26.56 -4.34
C SER A 204 -17.22 -26.87 -3.68
N TYR A 205 -17.16 -26.88 -2.35
CA TYR A 205 -15.99 -27.30 -1.59
C TYR A 205 -16.36 -28.33 -0.54
N ALA A 206 -15.94 -29.58 -0.77
CA ALA A 206 -16.19 -30.70 0.13
C ALA A 206 -15.01 -30.99 1.09
N GLY A 207 -13.99 -30.13 1.11
CA GLY A 207 -12.84 -30.29 2.00
C GLY A 207 -13.10 -29.73 3.40
N ASP A 208 -12.16 -29.96 4.31
CA ASP A 208 -12.23 -29.45 5.68
C ASP A 208 -12.10 -27.92 5.72
N THR A 209 -12.96 -27.24 6.48
CA THR A 209 -12.92 -25.77 6.66
C THR A 209 -11.54 -25.27 7.13
N SER A 210 -10.78 -26.08 7.87
CA SER A 210 -9.42 -25.75 8.31
C SER A 210 -8.42 -25.64 7.15
N GLU A 211 -8.65 -26.30 6.01
CA GLU A 211 -7.82 -26.19 4.81
C GLU A 211 -8.07 -24.89 4.02
N LEU A 212 -9.19 -24.19 4.27
CA LEU A 212 -9.48 -22.93 3.59
C LEU A 212 -8.45 -21.85 4.00
N PRO A 213 -8.05 -20.97 3.07
CA PRO A 213 -7.07 -19.95 3.36
C PRO A 213 -7.64 -18.85 4.25
N GLY A 214 -6.83 -18.33 5.16
CA GLY A 214 -7.15 -17.18 6.00
C GLY A 214 -5.95 -16.30 6.27
N GLY A 215 -6.17 -15.22 7.03
CA GLY A 215 -5.15 -14.24 7.36
C GLY A 215 -3.86 -14.84 7.93
N ARG A 216 -4.01 -15.81 8.83
CA ARG A 216 -2.91 -16.35 9.65
C ARG A 216 -2.05 -17.41 8.96
N ASP A 217 -2.53 -18.01 7.88
CA ASP A 217 -1.90 -19.15 7.21
C ASP A 217 -1.58 -18.88 5.73
N SER A 218 -1.69 -17.61 5.33
CA SER A 218 -1.52 -17.18 3.95
C SER A 218 -0.57 -16.00 3.89
N PHE A 219 0.25 -15.97 2.84
CA PHE A 219 1.12 -14.84 2.57
C PHE A 219 0.34 -13.76 1.81
N PHE A 220 0.20 -12.58 2.42
CA PHE A 220 -0.34 -11.39 1.78
C PHE A 220 0.73 -10.69 0.99
N ARG A 221 0.56 -10.68 -0.32
CA ARG A 221 1.39 -9.86 -1.21
C ARG A 221 0.93 -8.40 -1.13
N GLN A 222 1.35 -7.70 -0.07
CA GLN A 222 0.96 -6.31 0.18
C GLN A 222 1.89 -5.33 -0.53
N LEU A 223 1.40 -4.78 -1.63
CA LEU A 223 2.13 -3.79 -2.43
C LEU A 223 2.52 -2.53 -1.66
N ASP A 224 1.69 -2.09 -0.73
CA ASP A 224 1.97 -0.89 0.05
C ASP A 224 3.22 -1.08 0.93
N PHE A 225 3.40 -2.27 1.51
CA PHE A 225 4.58 -2.59 2.30
C PHE A 225 5.83 -2.68 1.42
N ILE A 226 5.69 -3.23 0.21
CA ILE A 226 6.77 -3.26 -0.77
C ILE A 226 7.18 -1.84 -1.15
N ILE A 227 6.21 -0.99 -1.55
CA ILE A 227 6.46 0.40 -1.97
C ILE A 227 7.10 1.19 -0.84
N ALA A 228 6.56 1.09 0.39
CA ALA A 228 7.15 1.74 1.55
C ALA A 228 8.61 1.31 1.78
N SER A 229 8.93 0.02 1.55
CA SER A 229 10.29 -0.50 1.72
C SER A 229 11.25 0.04 0.66
N VAL A 230 10.86 0.00 -0.62
CA VAL A 230 11.74 0.39 -1.76
C VAL A 230 11.82 1.91 -1.97
N ALA A 231 10.88 2.67 -1.41
CA ALA A 231 10.82 4.14 -1.52
C ALA A 231 10.86 4.83 -0.16
N ASN A 232 11.55 4.25 0.84
CA ASN A 232 11.53 4.80 2.20
C ASN A 232 12.13 6.21 2.33
N GLU A 233 13.03 6.62 1.42
CA GLU A 233 13.44 8.03 1.32
C GLU A 233 12.28 8.95 0.92
N GLU A 234 11.45 8.55 -0.03
CA GLU A 234 10.26 9.32 -0.41
C GLU A 234 9.22 9.36 0.71
N PHE A 235 9.08 8.28 1.48
CA PHE A 235 8.19 8.25 2.64
C PHE A 235 8.69 9.14 3.78
N LYS A 236 10.02 9.29 3.97
CA LYS A 236 10.56 10.27 4.93
C LYS A 236 10.10 11.68 4.62
N GLU A 237 10.15 12.06 3.34
CA GLU A 237 9.65 13.38 2.92
C GLU A 237 8.12 13.48 3.05
N LEU A 238 7.40 12.43 2.64
CA LEU A 238 5.93 12.37 2.71
C LEU A 238 5.43 12.64 4.13
N TYR A 239 6.03 12.01 5.14
CA TYR A 239 5.63 12.18 6.55
C TYR A 239 5.94 13.58 7.12
N GLY A 240 6.66 14.43 6.38
CA GLY A 240 6.88 15.83 6.72
C GLY A 240 5.78 16.77 6.22
N ILE A 241 4.76 16.25 5.53
CA ILE A 241 3.64 17.03 5.00
C ILE A 241 2.49 17.04 6.01
N ASP A 242 2.12 18.23 6.49
CA ASP A 242 1.04 18.41 7.48
C ASP A 242 -0.36 18.55 6.85
N GLU A 243 -0.43 18.89 5.56
CA GLU A 243 -1.69 19.12 4.84
C GLU A 243 -2.18 17.83 4.16
N LEU A 244 -3.42 17.42 4.47
CA LEU A 244 -3.99 16.12 4.08
C LEU A 244 -4.06 15.92 2.56
N GLY A 245 -4.47 16.93 1.80
CA GLY A 245 -4.58 16.88 0.34
C GLY A 245 -3.23 16.70 -0.34
N GLN A 246 -2.24 17.50 0.06
CA GLN A 246 -0.85 17.39 -0.40
C GLN A 246 -0.23 16.04 -0.01
N TYR A 247 -0.50 15.56 1.20
CA TYR A 247 -0.07 14.24 1.65
C TYR A 247 -0.64 13.14 0.75
N ALA A 248 -1.95 13.14 0.53
CA ALA A 248 -2.64 12.17 -0.31
C ALA A 248 -2.11 12.21 -1.76
N ALA A 249 -1.95 13.39 -2.34
CA ALA A 249 -1.43 13.57 -3.69
C ALA A 249 0.04 13.12 -3.81
N ARG A 250 0.89 13.44 -2.82
CA ARG A 250 2.29 13.01 -2.80
C ARG A 250 2.38 11.50 -2.68
N LYS A 251 1.59 10.89 -1.79
CA LYS A 251 1.53 9.43 -1.64
C LYS A 251 1.11 8.79 -2.96
N ASP A 252 0.04 9.27 -3.60
CA ASP A 252 -0.40 8.75 -4.90
C ASP A 252 0.68 8.88 -6.00
N ALA A 253 1.43 9.98 -6.03
CA ALA A 253 2.55 10.14 -6.95
C ALA A 253 3.67 9.11 -6.71
N ILE A 254 4.05 8.86 -5.45
CA ILE A 254 5.03 7.83 -5.08
C ILE A 254 4.55 6.45 -5.52
N PHE A 255 3.31 6.11 -5.20
CA PHE A 255 2.72 4.82 -5.56
C PHE A 255 2.68 4.59 -7.08
N ALA A 256 2.30 5.61 -7.84
CA ALA A 256 2.31 5.54 -9.30
C ALA A 256 3.74 5.36 -9.84
N ARG A 257 4.71 6.09 -9.30
CA ARG A 257 6.10 6.08 -9.78
C ARG A 257 6.83 4.78 -9.48
N TYR A 258 6.64 4.23 -8.29
CA TYR A 258 7.34 3.01 -7.82
C TYR A 258 6.56 1.72 -8.08
N ARG A 259 5.43 1.79 -8.81
CA ARG A 259 4.55 0.63 -9.01
C ARG A 259 5.28 -0.54 -9.66
N THR A 260 6.02 -0.31 -10.72
CA THR A 260 6.72 -1.38 -11.45
C THR A 260 7.82 -2.01 -10.63
N VAL A 261 8.59 -1.22 -9.86
CA VAL A 261 9.59 -1.71 -8.90
C VAL A 261 8.94 -2.68 -7.90
N ALA A 262 7.78 -2.30 -7.36
CA ALA A 262 7.05 -3.12 -6.40
C ALA A 262 6.43 -4.38 -7.03
N GLU A 263 6.07 -4.31 -8.31
CA GLU A 263 5.54 -5.45 -9.08
C GLU A 263 6.63 -6.45 -9.43
N VAL A 264 7.84 -6.00 -9.75
CA VAL A 264 9.02 -6.86 -9.94
C VAL A 264 9.33 -7.63 -8.65
N LEU A 265 9.41 -6.95 -7.48
CA LEU A 265 9.61 -7.65 -6.21
C LEU A 265 8.43 -8.56 -5.86
N GLY A 266 7.20 -8.12 -6.13
CA GLY A 266 6.01 -8.93 -5.90
C GLY A 266 6.01 -10.22 -6.71
N ALA A 267 6.39 -10.17 -7.99
CA ALA A 267 6.52 -11.35 -8.85
C ALA A 267 7.60 -12.32 -8.32
N LEU A 268 8.74 -11.80 -7.85
CA LEU A 268 9.77 -12.61 -7.19
C LEU A 268 9.17 -13.34 -5.97
N LEU A 269 8.46 -12.62 -5.10
CA LEU A 269 7.84 -13.19 -3.91
C LEU A 269 6.76 -14.22 -4.24
N LEU A 270 5.97 -14.00 -5.30
CA LEU A 270 4.99 -14.99 -5.77
C LEU A 270 5.69 -16.28 -6.23
N LYS A 271 6.78 -16.18 -6.99
CA LYS A 271 7.55 -17.35 -7.44
C LYS A 271 8.19 -18.11 -6.27
N ALA A 272 8.75 -17.39 -5.31
CA ALA A 272 9.26 -17.99 -4.08
C ALA A 272 8.13 -18.69 -3.28
N ALA A 273 6.97 -18.05 -3.16
CA ALA A 273 5.82 -18.61 -2.46
C ALA A 273 5.25 -19.85 -3.18
N GLN A 274 5.29 -19.88 -4.52
CA GLN A 274 4.94 -21.05 -5.32
C GLN A 274 5.88 -22.23 -5.06
N LYS A 275 7.20 -21.97 -5.01
CA LYS A 275 8.22 -22.98 -4.67
C LYS A 275 7.95 -23.59 -3.29
N GLU A 276 7.58 -22.77 -2.31
CA GLU A 276 7.24 -23.21 -0.95
C GLU A 276 5.78 -23.71 -0.79
N ARG A 277 4.97 -23.68 -1.87
CA ARG A 277 3.55 -24.06 -1.85
C ARG A 277 2.76 -23.31 -0.78
N LEU A 278 3.02 -22.01 -0.60
CA LEU A 278 2.29 -21.18 0.37
C LEU A 278 0.85 -20.95 -0.09
N ASN A 279 -0.09 -20.80 0.85
CA ASN A 279 -1.34 -20.10 0.51
C ASN A 279 -1.00 -18.62 0.27
N ILE A 280 -1.60 -18.00 -0.74
CA ILE A 280 -1.27 -16.64 -1.16
C ILE A 280 -2.56 -15.84 -1.27
N ILE A 281 -2.54 -14.62 -0.74
CA ILE A 281 -3.62 -13.65 -0.88
C ILE A 281 -3.09 -12.41 -1.61
N VAL A 282 -3.78 -12.06 -2.70
CA VAL A 282 -3.55 -10.85 -3.48
C VAL A 282 -4.77 -9.94 -3.31
N GLU A 283 -4.56 -8.77 -2.70
CA GLU A 283 -5.63 -7.78 -2.51
C GLU A 283 -5.60 -6.71 -3.62
N THR A 284 -6.79 -6.33 -4.11
CA THR A 284 -6.97 -5.25 -5.08
C THR A 284 -8.28 -4.48 -4.82
N SER A 285 -8.42 -3.31 -5.44
CA SER A 285 -9.63 -2.47 -5.36
C SER A 285 -10.80 -3.03 -6.17
N GLY A 286 -10.57 -4.02 -7.03
CA GLY A 286 -11.60 -4.59 -7.91
C GLY A 286 -11.96 -3.74 -9.13
N ARG A 287 -11.28 -2.59 -9.34
CA ARG A 287 -11.58 -1.66 -10.45
C ARG A 287 -11.04 -2.10 -11.81
N ASP A 288 -10.04 -2.98 -11.82
CA ASP A 288 -9.34 -3.40 -13.05
C ASP A 288 -9.54 -4.89 -13.28
N VAL A 289 -10.21 -5.25 -14.39
CA VAL A 289 -10.42 -6.64 -14.80
C VAL A 289 -9.11 -7.40 -15.05
N GLY A 290 -8.02 -6.69 -15.34
CA GLY A 290 -6.68 -7.26 -15.49
C GLY A 290 -6.18 -8.00 -14.24
N MET A 291 -6.82 -7.81 -13.08
CA MET A 291 -6.50 -8.56 -11.86
C MET A 291 -6.72 -10.07 -12.00
N TYR A 292 -7.71 -10.51 -12.79
CA TYR A 292 -7.94 -11.94 -13.03
C TYR A 292 -6.81 -12.51 -13.90
N SER A 293 -6.49 -11.81 -14.98
CA SER A 293 -5.41 -12.18 -15.87
C SER A 293 -4.04 -12.16 -15.17
N TYR A 294 -3.83 -11.31 -14.16
CA TYR A 294 -2.65 -11.36 -13.29
C TYR A 294 -2.57 -12.69 -12.52
N VAL A 295 -3.67 -13.12 -11.90
CA VAL A 295 -3.72 -14.41 -11.22
C VAL A 295 -3.51 -15.56 -12.21
N ASP A 296 -4.11 -15.49 -13.40
CA ASP A 296 -3.96 -16.54 -14.42
C ASP A 296 -2.54 -16.62 -14.98
N HIS A 297 -1.87 -15.48 -15.15
CA HIS A 297 -0.48 -15.40 -15.59
C HIS A 297 0.46 -16.13 -14.63
N PHE A 298 0.37 -15.80 -13.33
CA PHE A 298 1.25 -16.43 -12.34
C PHE A 298 0.79 -17.84 -11.97
N PHE A 299 -0.51 -18.11 -11.96
CA PHE A 299 -1.12 -19.36 -11.49
C PHE A 299 -1.98 -20.02 -12.58
N GLY A 300 -1.40 -20.37 -13.72
CA GLY A 300 -2.12 -21.06 -14.81
C GLY A 300 -2.67 -22.45 -14.43
N ALA A 301 -3.30 -23.15 -15.38
CA ALA A 301 -3.93 -24.46 -15.18
C ALA A 301 -2.97 -25.53 -14.61
N GLY A 302 -1.67 -25.42 -14.89
CA GLY A 302 -0.62 -26.33 -14.39
C GLY A 302 0.01 -25.92 -13.05
N SER A 303 -0.41 -24.82 -12.43
CA SER A 303 0.27 -24.29 -11.22
C SER A 303 0.16 -25.17 -9.98
N GLY A 304 -0.81 -26.10 -9.95
CA GLY A 304 -1.07 -26.92 -8.76
C GLY A 304 -1.81 -26.17 -7.65
N TYR A 305 -2.29 -24.95 -7.89
CA TYR A 305 -3.05 -24.15 -6.94
C TYR A 305 -4.56 -24.27 -7.13
N ARG A 306 -5.33 -24.17 -6.03
CA ARG A 306 -6.76 -23.85 -6.07
C ARG A 306 -6.93 -22.34 -6.17
N LYS A 307 -7.85 -21.87 -7.02
CA LYS A 307 -8.14 -20.44 -7.20
C LYS A 307 -9.44 -20.07 -6.50
N LEU A 308 -9.42 -18.93 -5.83
CA LEU A 308 -10.59 -18.36 -5.16
C LEU A 308 -10.64 -16.86 -5.39
N VAL A 309 -11.84 -16.33 -5.63
CA VAL A 309 -12.08 -14.88 -5.64
C VAL A 309 -13.04 -14.57 -4.49
N VAL A 310 -12.65 -13.63 -3.62
CA VAL A 310 -13.48 -13.14 -2.52
C VAL A 310 -13.75 -11.67 -2.76
N ASN A 311 -15.01 -11.34 -3.06
CA ASN A 311 -15.43 -9.96 -3.28
C ASN A 311 -16.11 -9.39 -2.02
N PHE A 312 -15.51 -8.36 -1.45
CA PHE A 312 -16.08 -7.59 -0.36
C PHE A 312 -16.94 -6.45 -0.90
N SER A 313 -18.20 -6.39 -0.47
CA SER A 313 -19.11 -5.27 -0.71
C SER A 313 -19.41 -4.53 0.60
N ILE A 314 -19.79 -3.27 0.48
CA ILE A 314 -20.27 -2.45 1.60
C ILE A 314 -21.51 -1.68 1.14
N ASN A 315 -22.49 -1.57 2.02
CA ASN A 315 -23.72 -0.83 1.74
C ASN A 315 -23.62 0.66 2.15
N ASP A 316 -22.67 1.00 3.03
CA ASP A 316 -22.39 2.37 3.49
C ASP A 316 -21.04 2.84 2.95
N ILE A 317 -21.08 3.57 1.82
CA ILE A 317 -19.89 4.17 1.20
C ILE A 317 -19.28 5.24 2.11
N GLY A 318 -20.11 6.01 2.82
CA GLY A 318 -19.63 7.05 3.73
C GLY A 318 -18.83 6.47 4.91
N PHE A 319 -19.15 5.27 5.36
CA PHE A 319 -18.32 4.55 6.33
C PHE A 319 -16.96 4.19 5.73
N ALA A 320 -16.91 3.73 4.48
CA ALA A 320 -15.65 3.41 3.80
C ALA A 320 -14.76 4.66 3.69
N GLU A 321 -15.31 5.80 3.30
CA GLU A 321 -14.61 7.09 3.22
C GLU A 321 -14.03 7.52 4.58
N ARG A 322 -14.87 7.60 5.61
CA ARG A 322 -14.44 7.94 6.98
C ARG A 322 -13.35 6.99 7.49
N SER A 323 -13.46 5.70 7.17
CA SER A 323 -12.48 4.69 7.54
C SER A 323 -11.12 4.95 6.89
N VAL A 324 -11.09 5.40 5.63
CA VAL A 324 -9.83 5.79 4.96
C VAL A 324 -9.26 7.07 5.58
N ASP A 325 -10.10 8.09 5.80
CA ASP A 325 -9.64 9.39 6.32
C ASP A 325 -9.06 9.26 7.73
N VAL A 326 -9.73 8.53 8.62
CA VAL A 326 -9.22 8.25 9.97
C VAL A 326 -7.87 7.53 9.93
N ARG A 327 -7.71 6.56 9.03
CA ARG A 327 -6.43 5.85 8.86
C ARG A 327 -5.34 6.77 8.33
N MET A 328 -5.66 7.65 7.38
CA MET A 328 -4.70 8.58 6.82
C MET A 328 -4.25 9.62 7.84
N ALA A 329 -5.17 10.21 8.60
CA ALA A 329 -4.85 11.13 9.68
C ALA A 329 -3.96 10.47 10.74
N LYS A 330 -4.25 9.21 11.09
CA LYS A 330 -3.39 8.41 11.99
C LYS A 330 -1.99 8.19 11.40
N GLU A 331 -1.90 7.79 10.13
CA GLU A 331 -0.64 7.58 9.42
C GLU A 331 0.22 8.86 9.39
N MET A 332 -0.37 10.01 9.10
CA MET A 332 0.31 11.32 9.14
C MET A 332 0.85 11.63 10.54
N ALA A 333 0.01 11.46 11.58
CA ALA A 333 0.40 11.72 12.96
C ALA A 333 1.55 10.80 13.43
N GLU A 334 1.44 9.50 13.16
CA GLU A 334 2.48 8.52 13.51
C GLU A 334 3.76 8.72 12.70
N GLY A 335 3.65 9.12 11.43
CA GLY A 335 4.76 9.49 10.56
C GLY A 335 5.56 10.67 11.09
N GLY A 336 4.86 11.75 11.47
CA GLY A 336 5.50 12.91 12.09
C GLY A 336 6.23 12.57 13.39
N VAL A 337 5.68 11.67 14.20
CA VAL A 337 6.35 11.17 15.42
C VAL A 337 7.60 10.35 15.09
N ALA A 338 7.52 9.46 14.08
CA ALA A 338 8.64 8.64 13.65
C ALA A 338 9.80 9.49 13.10
N LEU A 339 9.50 10.55 12.33
CA LEU A 339 10.50 11.48 11.80
C LEU A 339 11.28 12.21 12.89
N ARG A 340 10.57 12.72 13.91
CA ARG A 340 11.17 13.43 15.05
C ARG A 340 12.04 12.55 15.95
N GLY A 341 12.11 11.25 15.69
CA GLY A 341 12.95 10.33 16.45
C GLY A 341 12.39 10.03 17.85
N GLY A 342 11.10 10.26 18.07
CA GLY A 342 10.45 9.76 19.28
C GLY A 342 10.68 8.25 19.36
N GLY A 343 11.07 7.72 20.52
CA GLY A 343 11.13 6.28 20.75
C GLY A 343 12.51 5.63 20.89
N GLY A 344 13.58 6.40 21.10
CA GLY A 344 14.85 5.88 21.66
C GLY A 344 15.37 4.59 21.03
N GLY A 345 16.01 4.67 19.86
CA GLY A 345 16.62 3.51 19.20
C GLY A 345 17.60 3.93 18.11
N GLY A 346 18.55 3.06 17.78
CA GLY A 346 19.52 3.30 16.70
C GLY A 346 18.87 3.48 15.33
N GLY A 347 19.66 3.89 14.32
CA GLY A 347 19.15 4.27 12.98
C GLY A 347 18.21 3.26 12.32
N ARG A 348 18.46 1.95 12.51
CA ARG A 348 17.63 0.88 11.95
C ARG A 348 16.26 0.75 12.64
N ALA A 349 16.19 0.91 13.96
CA ALA A 349 14.91 0.88 14.69
C ALA A 349 14.02 2.06 14.27
N LYS A 350 14.63 3.24 14.09
CA LYS A 350 13.93 4.43 13.56
C LYS A 350 13.38 4.18 12.16
N LEU A 351 14.17 3.58 11.27
CA LEU A 351 13.74 3.23 9.92
C LEU A 351 12.61 2.19 9.92
N ARG A 352 12.71 1.15 10.74
CA ARG A 352 11.64 0.15 10.86
C ARG A 352 10.33 0.80 11.30
N ARG A 353 10.39 1.68 12.30
CA ARG A 353 9.22 2.43 12.76
C ARG A 353 8.62 3.26 11.63
N LEU A 354 9.45 3.91 10.81
CA LEU A 354 8.99 4.65 9.64
C LEU A 354 8.25 3.77 8.63
N LEU A 355 8.72 2.55 8.39
CA LEU A 355 8.03 1.60 7.51
C LEU A 355 6.72 1.07 8.12
N GLU A 356 6.66 0.91 9.43
CA GLU A 356 5.48 0.43 10.15
C GLU A 356 4.34 1.45 10.20
N VAL A 357 4.65 2.74 10.09
CA VAL A 357 3.65 3.82 9.95
C VAL A 357 2.77 3.59 8.74
N ASN A 358 3.32 3.09 7.63
CA ASN A 358 2.52 2.76 6.46
C ASN A 358 1.56 1.61 6.80
N ALA A 359 0.29 1.97 6.99
CA ALA A 359 -0.79 1.06 7.36
C ALA A 359 -1.42 0.35 6.15
N GLY A 360 -0.90 0.62 4.94
CA GLY A 360 -1.48 0.18 3.67
C GLY A 360 -2.82 0.84 3.33
N GLY A 361 -3.28 0.59 2.10
CA GLY A 361 -4.58 0.97 1.59
C GLY A 361 -4.67 2.35 0.91
N PRO A 362 -5.85 2.64 0.33
CA PRO A 362 -6.16 3.79 -0.53
C PRO A 362 -5.97 5.18 0.09
N TYR A 363 -5.97 6.17 -0.81
CA TYR A 363 -5.98 7.60 -0.53
C TYR A 363 -7.35 8.06 -0.01
N GLY A 364 -7.37 9.01 0.94
CA GLY A 364 -8.59 9.55 1.57
C GLY A 364 -9.54 10.24 0.60
N SER A 365 -10.65 10.72 1.14
CA SER A 365 -11.73 11.40 0.40
C SER A 365 -11.27 12.68 -0.33
N ALA A 366 -10.08 13.20 -0.02
CA ALA A 366 -9.50 14.42 -0.59
C ALA A 366 -9.10 14.35 -2.08
N GLY A 367 -9.40 13.26 -2.79
CA GLY A 367 -9.09 13.08 -4.22
C GLY A 367 -10.27 12.68 -5.10
N GLY A 368 -11.51 12.87 -4.63
CA GLY A 368 -12.76 12.62 -5.36
C GLY A 368 -13.38 13.90 -5.89
#